data_AF-A0A7S2CD83-F1
#
_entry.id   AF-A0A7S2CD83-F1
#
_cell.length_a   1.000
_cell.length_b   1.000
_cell.length_c   1.000
_cell.angle_alpha   90.00
_cell.angle_beta   90.00
_cell.angle_gamma   90.00
#
_symmetry.space_group_name_H-M   'P 1'
#
loop_
_entity.id
_entity.type
_entity.pdbx_description
1 polymer ?
#
loop_
_entity_poly.entity_id
_entity_poly.type
_entity_poly.pdbx_seq_one_letter_code
_entity_poly.pdbx_strand_id
1 'polypeptide(L)'
;LCPSRELCAQVGLQTYELFGGNIRQEYKPDDRGSLFNFRGPRGARIVGLLDTDDLERSDVLKCCDVVVATPELAADLYERDVEFFDDLKVVCIDESDLLLKQEKLRPSLEAMLLDRDSAKRRHLLVGASLGKDSMERAMTTGLVESPVLVTASGFRDFEVDSDPLAKVDSVPMVPDGLVHRILPVDRWQALANMVRLLRTNIQEWEDAGGFKSGTPRPRAV
;
A
#
# COMPACT_ATOMS: atom_id res chain seq x y z
N LEU A 1 -3.61 -3.61 -3.08
CA LEU A 1 -4.39 -2.39 -3.39
C LEU A 1 -3.56 -1.19 -3.02
N CYS A 2 -3.45 -0.20 -3.90
CA CYS A 2 -2.73 1.05 -3.64
C CYS A 2 -3.61 2.25 -4.05
N PRO A 3 -3.53 3.40 -3.37
CA PRO A 3 -4.40 4.56 -3.62
C PRO A 3 -4.20 5.24 -4.99
N SER A 4 -3.06 5.04 -5.65
CA SER A 4 -2.75 5.71 -6.92
C SER A 4 -2.14 4.76 -7.93
N ARG A 5 -2.23 5.15 -9.20
CA ARG A 5 -1.63 4.45 -10.33
C ARG A 5 -0.10 4.37 -10.20
N GLU A 6 0.53 5.47 -9.80
CA GLU A 6 1.98 5.55 -9.64
C GLU A 6 2.47 4.58 -8.55
N LEU A 7 1.74 4.51 -7.44
CA LEU A 7 2.06 3.59 -6.36
C LEU A 7 1.81 2.13 -6.75
N CYS A 8 0.74 1.86 -7.51
CA CYS A 8 0.53 0.53 -8.11
C CYS A 8 1.71 0.11 -8.99
N ALA A 9 2.19 1.02 -9.85
CA ALA A 9 3.33 0.75 -10.71
C ALA A 9 4.60 0.47 -9.89
N GLN A 10 4.87 1.28 -8.87
CA GLN A 10 6.00 1.11 -7.98
C GLN A 10 5.95 -0.23 -7.23
N VAL A 11 4.82 -0.57 -6.60
CA VAL A 11 4.64 -1.83 -5.87
C VAL A 11 4.74 -3.02 -6.82
N GLY A 12 4.18 -2.92 -8.02
CA GLY A 12 4.30 -3.95 -9.06
C GLY A 12 5.76 -4.23 -9.44
N LEU A 13 6.55 -3.17 -9.68
CA LEU A 13 7.97 -3.29 -10.00
C LEU A 13 8.80 -3.86 -8.84
N GLN A 14 8.58 -3.36 -7.62
CA GLN A 14 9.28 -3.87 -6.42
C GLN A 14 8.94 -5.34 -6.17
N THR A 15 7.68 -5.72 -6.34
CA THR A 15 7.26 -7.13 -6.25
C THR A 15 7.99 -7.97 -7.29
N TYR A 16 8.11 -7.47 -8.52
CA TYR A 16 8.83 -8.18 -9.58
C TYR A 16 10.31 -8.39 -9.27
N GLU A 17 10.99 -7.37 -8.74
CA GLU A 17 12.38 -7.48 -8.27
C GLU A 17 12.53 -8.52 -7.15
N LEU A 18 11.60 -8.52 -6.18
CA LEU A 18 11.60 -9.49 -5.07
C LEU A 18 11.50 -10.94 -5.56
N PHE A 19 10.77 -11.18 -6.65
CA PHE A 19 10.69 -12.50 -7.29
C PHE A 19 11.85 -12.81 -8.26
N GLY A 20 12.90 -11.97 -8.25
CA GLY A 20 14.15 -12.14 -8.98
C GLY A 20 14.15 -11.51 -10.38
N GLY A 21 13.14 -10.72 -10.71
CA GLY A 21 13.13 -9.90 -11.93
C GLY A 21 14.32 -8.95 -11.96
N ASN A 22 14.92 -8.75 -13.13
CA ASN A 22 15.99 -7.77 -13.31
C ASN A 22 15.43 -6.58 -14.10
N ILE A 23 15.29 -5.43 -13.44
CA ILE A 23 14.93 -4.17 -14.11
C ILE A 23 16.20 -3.59 -14.74
N ARG A 24 16.71 -4.21 -15.81
CA ARG A 24 17.78 -3.57 -16.60
C ARG A 24 17.20 -2.44 -17.45
N GLN A 25 17.95 -1.34 -17.50
CA GLN A 25 17.65 0.02 -17.99
C GLN A 25 17.11 0.19 -19.42
N GLU A 26 16.77 -0.86 -20.15
CA GLU A 26 16.17 -0.75 -21.50
C GLU A 26 14.63 -0.79 -21.45
N TYR A 27 14.06 -0.29 -20.36
CA TYR A 27 12.63 -0.13 -20.24
C TYR A 27 12.21 1.18 -20.93
N LYS A 28 11.53 1.08 -22.08
CA LYS A 28 10.85 2.23 -22.71
C LYS A 28 9.49 2.41 -22.03
N PRO A 29 9.28 3.52 -21.31
CA PRO A 29 7.93 3.93 -20.93
C PRO A 29 7.10 4.04 -22.21
N ASP A 30 5.95 3.35 -22.28
CA ASP A 30 5.01 3.27 -23.42
C ASP A 30 5.03 1.98 -24.30
N ASP A 31 5.81 0.96 -23.93
CA ASP A 31 5.63 -0.37 -24.55
C ASP A 31 4.40 -1.09 -23.96
N ARG A 32 3.29 -1.05 -24.72
CA ARG A 32 1.96 -1.56 -24.34
C ARG A 32 1.93 -3.04 -23.98
N GLY A 33 2.96 -3.82 -24.27
CA GLY A 33 3.09 -5.24 -23.88
C GLY A 33 4.00 -5.50 -22.67
N SER A 34 4.68 -4.48 -22.14
CA SER A 34 5.90 -4.67 -21.32
C SER A 34 5.73 -4.36 -19.83
N LEU A 35 4.64 -3.71 -19.41
CA LEU A 35 4.65 -3.09 -18.08
C LEU A 35 4.41 -4.01 -16.91
N PHE A 36 3.57 -5.05 -17.00
CA PHE A 36 3.28 -5.91 -15.84
C PHE A 36 2.79 -7.31 -16.23
N ASN A 37 3.43 -7.96 -17.21
CA ASN A 37 3.22 -9.39 -17.48
C ASN A 37 4.50 -10.15 -17.19
N PHE A 38 4.94 -10.05 -15.95
CA PHE A 38 6.22 -10.61 -15.59
C PHE A 38 6.05 -12.01 -15.05
N ARG A 39 6.70 -13.00 -15.67
CA ARG A 39 7.02 -14.26 -14.99
C ARG A 39 8.41 -14.09 -14.39
N GLY A 40 8.50 -13.88 -13.08
CA GLY A 40 9.78 -13.83 -12.39
C GLY A 40 10.55 -15.16 -12.56
N PRO A 41 11.88 -15.20 -12.39
CA PRO A 41 12.65 -16.46 -12.43
C PRO A 41 12.20 -17.47 -11.37
N ARG A 42 11.49 -17.03 -10.32
CA ARG A 42 10.83 -17.89 -9.34
C ARG A 42 9.42 -18.36 -9.75
N GLY A 43 9.00 -18.08 -10.98
CA GLY A 43 7.76 -18.58 -11.57
C GLY A 43 6.51 -17.76 -11.28
N ALA A 44 6.55 -16.81 -10.34
CA ALA A 44 5.40 -15.97 -9.98
C ALA A 44 5.05 -14.99 -11.11
N ARG A 45 3.76 -14.90 -11.44
CA ARG A 45 3.20 -13.91 -12.36
C ARG A 45 2.60 -12.73 -11.59
N ILE A 46 3.13 -11.54 -11.87
CA ILE A 46 2.66 -10.28 -11.27
C ILE A 46 1.99 -9.46 -12.36
N VAL A 47 0.77 -8.99 -12.06
CA VAL A 47 -0.07 -8.17 -12.93
C VAL A 47 -0.35 -6.85 -12.26
N GLY A 48 -0.15 -5.76 -12.99
CA GLY A 48 -0.49 -4.40 -12.58
C GLY A 48 -1.69 -3.92 -13.40
N LEU A 49 -2.79 -3.62 -12.73
CA LEU A 49 -3.95 -2.96 -13.31
C LEU A 49 -3.81 -1.46 -13.05
N LEU A 50 -3.35 -0.74 -14.07
CA LEU A 50 -3.09 0.70 -13.97
C LEU A 50 -4.19 1.52 -14.63
N ASP A 51 -4.79 0.99 -15.69
CA ASP A 51 -5.84 1.65 -16.45
C ASP A 51 -6.99 0.67 -16.74
N THR A 52 -8.13 1.21 -17.17
CA THR A 52 -9.30 0.41 -17.60
C THR A 52 -8.99 -0.51 -18.78
N ASP A 53 -8.05 -0.13 -19.64
CA ASP A 53 -7.62 -0.94 -20.78
C ASP A 53 -6.94 -2.25 -20.34
N ASP A 54 -6.36 -2.28 -19.13
CA ASP A 54 -5.76 -3.49 -18.58
C ASP A 54 -6.82 -4.53 -18.19
N LEU A 55 -8.03 -4.09 -17.84
CA LEU A 55 -9.16 -4.96 -17.51
C LEU A 55 -9.71 -5.72 -18.73
N GLU A 56 -9.51 -5.20 -19.94
CA GLU A 56 -9.92 -5.85 -21.19
C GLU A 56 -9.00 -7.02 -21.57
N ARG A 57 -7.81 -7.09 -20.97
CA ARG A 57 -6.78 -8.10 -21.29
C ARG A 57 -7.01 -9.39 -20.51
N SER A 58 -8.13 -10.05 -20.77
CA SER A 58 -8.56 -11.27 -20.05
C SER A 58 -7.52 -12.39 -19.97
N ASP A 59 -6.63 -12.52 -20.98
CA ASP A 59 -5.60 -13.57 -20.99
C ASP A 59 -4.48 -13.36 -19.96
N VAL A 60 -4.31 -12.12 -19.49
CA VAL A 60 -3.31 -11.75 -18.49
C VAL A 60 -3.75 -12.18 -17.09
N LEU A 61 -5.04 -12.05 -16.82
CA LEU A 61 -5.65 -12.33 -15.52
C LEU A 61 -5.84 -13.84 -15.26
N LYS A 62 -6.00 -14.66 -16.31
CA LYS A 62 -6.23 -16.11 -16.17
C LYS A 62 -5.13 -16.92 -15.46
N CYS A 63 -3.92 -16.36 -15.29
CA CYS A 63 -2.79 -17.08 -14.69
C CYS A 63 -1.87 -16.15 -13.87
N CYS A 64 -2.42 -15.26 -13.05
CA CYS A 64 -1.62 -14.38 -12.19
C CYS A 64 -1.56 -14.87 -10.73
N ASP A 65 -0.42 -14.70 -10.08
CA ASP A 65 -0.21 -14.99 -8.66
C ASP A 65 -0.38 -13.74 -7.79
N VAL A 66 -0.06 -12.56 -8.34
CA VAL A 66 -0.17 -11.27 -7.66
C VAL A 66 -0.82 -10.26 -8.59
N VAL A 67 -1.84 -9.56 -8.08
CA VAL A 67 -2.44 -8.39 -8.75
C VAL A 67 -2.21 -7.15 -7.91
N VAL A 68 -1.69 -6.10 -8.54
CA VAL A 68 -1.56 -4.76 -7.98
C VAL A 68 -2.52 -3.85 -8.72
N ALA A 69 -3.44 -3.21 -7.99
CA ALA A 69 -4.51 -2.41 -8.56
C ALA A 69 -4.92 -1.28 -7.60
N THR A 70 -5.55 -0.25 -8.15
CA THR A 70 -6.30 0.72 -7.35
C THR A 70 -7.59 0.09 -6.83
N PRO A 71 -8.17 0.61 -5.73
CA PRO A 71 -9.46 0.14 -5.22
C PRO A 71 -10.57 0.14 -6.28
N GLU A 72 -10.60 1.15 -7.16
CA GLU A 72 -11.59 1.30 -8.22
C GLU A 72 -11.45 0.21 -9.29
N LEU A 73 -10.22 -0.03 -9.77
CA LEU A 73 -9.96 -1.05 -10.80
C LEU A 73 -10.15 -2.48 -10.24
N ALA A 74 -9.81 -2.70 -8.96
CA ALA A 74 -10.10 -3.97 -8.30
C ALA A 74 -11.61 -4.23 -8.18
N ALA A 75 -12.39 -3.19 -7.88
CA ALA A 75 -13.84 -3.27 -7.85
C ALA A 75 -14.44 -3.55 -9.24
N ASP A 76 -13.92 -2.89 -10.28
CA ASP A 76 -14.31 -3.15 -11.67
C ASP A 76 -13.99 -4.59 -12.09
N LEU A 77 -12.83 -5.11 -11.67
CA LEU A 77 -12.47 -6.51 -11.93
C LEU A 77 -13.43 -7.47 -11.22
N TYR A 78 -13.75 -7.21 -9.95
CA TYR A 78 -14.69 -8.05 -9.18
C TYR A 78 -16.08 -8.09 -9.80
N GLU A 79 -16.58 -6.96 -10.33
CA GLU A 79 -17.87 -6.94 -11.03
C GLU A 79 -17.87 -7.73 -12.35
N ARG A 80 -16.70 -7.89 -12.97
CA ARG A 80 -16.55 -8.60 -14.23
C ARG A 80 -16.36 -10.10 -14.05
N ASP A 81 -15.54 -10.48 -13.08
CA ASP A 81 -15.09 -11.84 -12.87
C ASP A 81 -14.93 -12.09 -11.37
N VAL A 82 -16.01 -12.54 -10.74
CA VAL A 82 -16.01 -12.87 -9.31
C VAL A 82 -15.17 -14.13 -9.05
N GLU A 83 -15.24 -15.11 -9.95
CA GLU A 83 -14.53 -16.41 -9.83
C GLU A 83 -13.01 -16.22 -9.79
N PHE A 84 -12.50 -15.17 -10.43
CA PHE A 84 -11.09 -14.76 -10.30
C PHE A 84 -10.63 -14.60 -8.84
N PHE A 85 -11.53 -14.20 -7.93
CA PHE A 85 -11.21 -13.96 -6.53
C PHE A 85 -11.43 -15.18 -5.62
N ASP A 86 -11.95 -16.30 -6.13
CA ASP A 86 -12.21 -17.50 -5.33
C ASP A 86 -10.93 -18.05 -4.69
N ASP A 87 -9.81 -17.97 -5.41
CA ASP A 87 -8.49 -18.40 -4.95
C ASP A 87 -7.67 -17.31 -4.24
N LEU A 88 -8.24 -16.09 -4.10
CA LEU A 88 -7.57 -14.99 -3.41
C LEU A 88 -7.38 -15.34 -1.93
N LYS A 89 -6.13 -15.35 -1.47
CA LYS A 89 -5.75 -15.70 -0.09
C LYS A 89 -5.29 -14.52 0.74
N VAL A 90 -4.74 -13.49 0.11
CA VAL A 90 -4.14 -12.36 0.82
C VAL A 90 -4.52 -11.07 0.12
N VAL A 91 -5.03 -10.12 0.88
CA VAL A 91 -5.28 -8.76 0.43
C VAL A 91 -4.39 -7.82 1.22
N CYS A 92 -3.43 -7.22 0.53
CA CYS A 92 -2.62 -6.13 1.07
C CYS A 92 -3.23 -4.80 0.66
N ILE A 93 -3.52 -3.93 1.63
CA ILE A 93 -4.01 -2.57 1.40
C ILE A 93 -2.91 -1.62 1.84
N ASP A 94 -2.23 -1.04 0.86
CA ASP A 94 -1.22 -0.02 1.08
C ASP A 94 -1.88 1.36 1.25
N GLU A 95 -1.28 2.21 2.07
CA GLU A 95 -1.86 3.48 2.54
C GLU A 95 -3.34 3.33 2.98
N SER A 96 -3.61 2.26 3.73
CA SER A 96 -4.93 1.88 4.24
C SER A 96 -5.61 2.98 5.06
N ASP A 97 -4.86 3.92 5.63
CA ASP A 97 -5.42 5.09 6.30
C ASP A 97 -6.12 6.06 5.34
N LEU A 98 -5.80 6.07 4.04
CA LEU A 98 -6.58 6.76 3.03
C LEU A 98 -7.88 6.03 2.70
N LEU A 99 -7.82 4.70 2.56
CA LEU A 99 -9.00 3.88 2.26
C LEU A 99 -10.01 3.94 3.41
N LEU A 100 -9.54 3.79 4.66
CA LEU A 100 -10.36 3.79 5.87
C LEU A 100 -10.91 5.18 6.25
N LYS A 101 -10.43 6.26 5.60
CA LYS A 101 -11.01 7.61 5.71
C LYS A 101 -12.21 7.81 4.79
N GLN A 102 -12.39 6.97 3.78
CA GLN A 102 -13.54 7.08 2.88
C GLN A 102 -14.81 6.68 3.64
N GLU A 103 -15.83 7.56 3.63
CA GLU A 103 -17.10 7.30 4.32
C GLU A 103 -17.85 6.10 3.73
N LYS A 104 -17.62 5.82 2.45
CA LYS A 104 -18.27 4.72 1.74
C LYS A 104 -17.35 4.11 0.70
N LEU A 105 -17.06 2.82 0.86
CA LEU A 105 -16.44 2.00 -0.16
C LEU A 105 -17.48 1.65 -1.24
N ARG A 106 -17.01 1.45 -2.47
CA ARG A 106 -17.87 0.93 -3.53
C ARG A 106 -18.40 -0.46 -3.11
N PRO A 107 -19.69 -0.79 -3.30
CA PRO A 107 -20.25 -2.06 -2.84
C PRO A 107 -19.54 -3.30 -3.37
N SER A 108 -19.02 -3.27 -4.60
CA SER A 108 -18.24 -4.36 -5.18
C SER A 108 -16.86 -4.51 -4.55
N LEU A 109 -16.19 -3.40 -4.21
CA LEU A 109 -14.96 -3.43 -3.45
C LEU A 109 -15.21 -3.98 -2.04
N GLU A 110 -16.26 -3.51 -1.39
CA GLU A 110 -16.66 -3.99 -0.07
C GLU A 110 -16.98 -5.50 -0.12
N ALA A 111 -17.73 -5.96 -1.12
CA ALA A 111 -18.00 -7.37 -1.34
C ALA A 111 -16.70 -8.17 -1.58
N MET A 112 -15.80 -7.71 -2.45
CA MET A 112 -14.50 -8.35 -2.68
C MET A 112 -13.67 -8.49 -1.41
N LEU A 113 -13.65 -7.44 -0.57
CA LEU A 113 -12.89 -7.41 0.67
C LEU A 113 -13.56 -8.24 1.77
N LEU A 114 -14.88 -8.24 1.85
CA LEU A 114 -15.64 -8.85 2.95
C LEU A 114 -16.25 -10.21 2.59
N ASP A 115 -16.02 -10.73 1.39
CA ASP A 115 -16.57 -12.01 0.96
C ASP A 115 -16.05 -13.16 1.85
N ARG A 116 -16.91 -13.53 2.79
CA ARG A 116 -16.65 -14.36 3.98
C ARG A 116 -16.61 -15.86 3.67
N ASP A 117 -17.07 -16.30 2.51
CA ASP A 117 -16.96 -17.72 2.12
C ASP A 117 -15.49 -18.13 1.97
N SER A 118 -14.63 -17.15 1.72
CA SER A 118 -13.19 -17.29 1.81
C SER A 118 -12.69 -17.19 3.26
N ALA A 119 -13.01 -18.17 4.12
CA ALA A 119 -12.43 -18.32 5.48
C ALA A 119 -10.88 -18.43 5.52
N LYS A 120 -10.21 -18.19 4.38
CA LYS A 120 -8.77 -18.21 4.13
C LYS A 120 -8.21 -16.83 3.74
N ARG A 121 -9.03 -15.80 3.46
CA ARG A 121 -8.54 -14.46 3.10
C ARG A 121 -7.94 -13.76 4.31
N ARG A 122 -6.67 -13.38 4.19
CA ARG A 122 -5.95 -12.59 5.20
C ARG A 122 -5.83 -11.16 4.73
N HIS A 123 -6.20 -10.22 5.58
CA HIS A 123 -6.02 -8.79 5.32
C HIS A 123 -4.75 -8.28 5.97
N LEU A 124 -3.93 -7.60 5.18
CA LEU A 124 -2.77 -6.84 5.66
C LEU A 124 -3.04 -5.36 5.38
N LEU A 125 -3.23 -4.57 6.45
CA LEU A 125 -3.42 -3.14 6.36
C LEU A 125 -2.09 -2.46 6.65
N VAL A 126 -1.57 -1.73 5.68
CA VAL A 126 -0.33 -0.96 5.80
C VAL A 126 -0.71 0.51 5.71
N GLY A 127 -0.26 1.33 6.66
CA GLY A 127 -0.57 2.75 6.65
C GLY A 127 0.36 3.51 7.58
N ALA A 128 0.59 4.79 7.28
CA ALA A 128 1.38 5.66 8.14
C ALA A 128 0.62 6.01 9.42
N SER A 129 -0.71 6.20 9.31
CA SER A 129 -1.58 6.67 10.40
C SER A 129 -2.77 5.73 10.70
N LEU A 130 -2.50 4.47 11.03
CA LEU A 130 -3.42 3.54 11.69
C LEU A 130 -3.71 3.87 13.17
N GLY A 131 -4.38 5.01 13.43
CA GLY A 131 -4.86 5.37 14.76
C GLY A 131 -6.12 4.60 15.20
N LYS A 132 -6.60 4.86 16.42
CA LYS A 132 -7.78 4.21 17.00
C LYS A 132 -9.00 4.20 16.07
N ASP A 133 -9.39 5.36 15.53
CA ASP A 133 -10.56 5.49 14.65
C ASP A 133 -10.48 4.61 13.39
N SER A 134 -9.29 4.51 12.78
CA SER A 134 -9.09 3.69 11.58
C SER A 134 -9.19 2.21 11.91
N MET A 135 -8.64 1.78 13.05
CA MET A 135 -8.75 0.40 13.53
C MET A 135 -10.18 0.04 13.92
N GLU A 136 -10.89 0.93 14.60
CA GLU A 136 -12.32 0.74 14.92
C GLU A 136 -13.16 0.57 13.66
N ARG A 137 -12.92 1.41 12.64
CA ARG A 137 -13.60 1.26 11.33
C ARG A 137 -13.25 -0.06 10.66
N ALA A 138 -11.98 -0.46 10.64
CA ALA A 138 -11.55 -1.71 10.03
C ALA A 138 -12.16 -2.94 10.75
N MET A 139 -12.30 -2.89 12.08
CA MET A 139 -12.94 -3.96 12.85
C MET A 139 -14.45 -4.00 12.65
N THR A 140 -15.12 -2.83 12.66
CA THR A 140 -16.57 -2.73 12.51
C THR A 140 -17.04 -3.16 11.11
N THR A 141 -16.25 -2.82 10.09
CA THR A 141 -16.51 -3.27 8.70
C THR A 141 -16.24 -4.76 8.52
N GLY A 142 -15.53 -5.42 9.45
CA GLY A 142 -15.12 -6.81 9.31
C GLY A 142 -13.92 -7.01 8.38
N LEU A 143 -13.19 -5.94 8.03
CA LEU A 143 -11.92 -6.04 7.31
C LEU A 143 -10.84 -6.73 8.15
N VAL A 144 -10.91 -6.60 9.47
CA VAL A 144 -10.04 -7.29 10.43
C VAL A 144 -10.86 -7.73 11.64
N GLU A 145 -10.66 -8.95 12.14
CA GLU A 145 -11.39 -9.43 13.33
C GLU A 145 -10.54 -9.36 14.59
N SER A 146 -9.32 -9.91 14.57
CA SER A 146 -8.36 -9.88 15.67
C SER A 146 -6.95 -9.59 15.14
N PRO A 147 -6.67 -8.33 14.76
CA PRO A 147 -5.43 -7.99 14.08
C PRO A 147 -4.23 -8.02 15.04
N VAL A 148 -3.07 -8.37 14.50
CA VAL A 148 -1.78 -8.04 15.13
C VAL A 148 -1.32 -6.70 14.59
N LEU A 149 -1.24 -5.68 15.45
CA LEU A 149 -0.73 -4.37 15.10
C LEU A 149 0.79 -4.36 15.25
N VAL A 150 1.50 -4.06 14.17
CA VAL A 150 2.96 -3.90 14.18
C VAL A 150 3.28 -2.45 13.84
N THR A 151 4.11 -1.82 14.65
CA THR A 151 4.60 -0.45 14.47
C THR A 151 6.13 -0.42 14.55
N ALA A 152 6.72 0.74 14.28
CA ALA A 152 8.16 0.92 14.47
C ALA A 152 8.63 0.77 15.94
N SER A 153 7.72 0.95 16.89
CA SER A 153 8.01 0.89 18.33
C SER A 153 7.70 -0.46 18.99
N GLY A 154 7.06 -1.39 18.27
CA GLY A 154 6.75 -2.72 18.79
C GLY A 154 5.60 -3.39 18.06
N PHE A 155 5.03 -4.42 18.69
CA PHE A 155 3.83 -5.10 18.20
C PHE A 155 2.82 -5.32 19.32
N ARG A 156 1.56 -5.50 18.95
CA ARG A 156 0.45 -5.79 19.85
C ARG A 156 -0.50 -6.80 19.23
N ASP A 157 -0.91 -7.78 20.03
CA ASP A 157 -1.87 -8.80 19.67
C ASP A 157 -3.24 -8.47 20.28
N PHE A 158 -4.27 -8.34 19.44
CA PHE A 158 -5.62 -8.00 19.88
C PHE A 158 -6.38 -9.20 20.46
N GLU A 159 -5.95 -10.44 20.22
CA GLU A 159 -6.59 -11.62 20.84
C GLU A 159 -6.34 -11.69 22.36
N VAL A 160 -5.21 -11.15 22.82
CA VAL A 160 -4.75 -11.27 24.20
C VAL A 160 -5.11 -10.05 25.06
N ASP A 161 -5.43 -8.91 24.43
CA ASP A 161 -5.68 -7.65 25.13
C ASP A 161 -7.16 -7.49 25.54
N SER A 162 -7.41 -7.18 26.81
CA SER A 162 -8.77 -7.02 27.35
C SER A 162 -9.47 -5.74 26.87
N ASP A 163 -8.69 -4.75 26.41
CA ASP A 163 -9.18 -3.54 25.76
C ASP A 163 -8.20 -3.13 24.63
N PRO A 164 -8.33 -3.74 23.44
CA PRO A 164 -7.36 -3.57 22.36
C PRO A 164 -7.34 -2.14 21.80
N LEU A 165 -8.48 -1.46 21.86
CA LEU A 165 -8.71 -0.15 21.24
C LEU A 165 -8.26 1.03 22.11
N ALA A 166 -8.36 0.93 23.45
CA ALA A 166 -7.96 2.00 24.37
C ALA A 166 -6.47 2.35 24.34
N LYS A 167 -5.66 1.50 23.71
CA LYS A 167 -4.20 1.61 23.72
C LYS A 167 -3.58 1.56 22.32
N VAL A 168 -4.38 1.65 21.25
CA VAL A 168 -3.85 1.80 19.88
C VAL A 168 -2.95 3.04 19.81
N ASP A 169 -3.41 4.15 20.40
CA ASP A 169 -2.66 5.41 20.45
C ASP A 169 -1.45 5.36 21.40
N SER A 170 -1.32 4.30 22.23
CA SER A 170 -0.18 4.12 23.15
C SER A 170 1.01 3.41 22.51
N VAL A 171 0.85 2.91 21.28
CA VAL A 171 1.94 2.32 20.51
C VAL A 171 2.47 3.42 19.57
N PRO A 172 3.70 3.96 19.79
CA PRO A 172 4.25 4.98 18.90
C PRO A 172 4.31 4.47 17.45
N MET A 173 3.39 4.93 16.61
CA MET A 173 3.33 4.52 15.20
C MET A 173 4.47 5.11 14.38
N VAL A 174 5.03 6.19 14.90
CA VAL A 174 6.13 6.93 14.31
C VAL A 174 7.33 6.79 15.23
N PRO A 175 8.54 6.46 14.73
CA PRO A 175 9.74 6.41 15.55
C PRO A 175 9.95 7.71 16.33
N ASP A 176 10.51 7.62 17.54
CA ASP A 176 10.87 8.79 18.32
C ASP A 176 11.75 9.75 17.48
N GLY A 177 11.27 10.98 17.31
CA GLY A 177 11.92 12.04 16.52
C GLY A 177 11.34 12.26 15.11
N LEU A 178 10.43 11.41 14.63
CA LEU A 178 9.75 11.60 13.36
C LEU A 178 8.35 12.17 13.64
N VAL A 179 8.00 13.30 13.01
CA VAL A 179 6.76 14.04 13.26
C VAL A 179 6.04 14.24 11.93
N HIS A 180 4.83 13.71 11.80
CA HIS A 180 3.99 14.03 10.64
C HIS A 180 3.55 15.48 10.72
N ARG A 181 3.99 16.30 9.75
CA ARG A 181 3.49 17.66 9.55
C ARG A 181 2.61 17.66 8.31
N ILE A 182 1.31 17.89 8.49
CA ILE A 182 0.37 18.11 7.38
C ILE A 182 0.41 19.60 7.06
N LEU A 183 0.73 19.95 5.81
CA LEU A 183 0.68 21.33 5.34
C LEU A 183 -0.51 21.50 4.40
N PRO A 184 -1.60 22.16 4.83
CA PRO A 184 -2.73 22.43 3.96
C PRO A 184 -2.33 23.48 2.92
N VAL A 185 -2.24 23.08 1.66
CA VAL A 185 -1.83 23.93 0.53
C VAL A 185 -2.67 23.61 -0.69
N ASP A 186 -2.89 24.62 -1.53
CA ASP A 186 -3.50 24.40 -2.84
C ASP A 186 -2.65 23.43 -3.66
N ARG A 187 -3.30 22.54 -4.44
CA ARG A 187 -2.61 21.47 -5.19
C ARG A 187 -1.48 22.00 -6.09
N TRP A 188 -1.63 23.18 -6.67
CA TRP A 188 -0.61 23.81 -7.52
C TRP A 188 0.62 24.29 -6.74
N GLN A 189 0.51 24.51 -5.43
CA GLN A 189 1.60 24.93 -4.56
C GLN A 189 2.25 23.76 -3.81
N ALA A 190 1.65 22.57 -3.83
CA ALA A 190 2.08 21.42 -3.04
C ALA A 190 3.56 21.09 -3.24
N LEU A 191 4.01 21.02 -4.49
CA LEU A 191 5.41 20.72 -4.81
C LEU A 191 6.38 21.79 -4.30
N ALA A 192 6.06 23.07 -4.52
CA ALA A 192 6.93 24.18 -4.10
C ALA A 192 7.05 24.24 -2.57
N ASN A 193 5.96 24.01 -1.85
CA ASN A 193 5.96 23.99 -0.39
C ASN A 193 6.65 22.74 0.18
N MET A 194 6.49 21.57 -0.45
CA MET A 194 7.22 20.37 -0.08
C MET A 194 8.73 20.56 -0.23
N VAL A 195 9.19 21.15 -1.35
CA VAL A 195 10.62 21.44 -1.57
C VAL A 195 11.17 22.41 -0.51
N ARG A 196 10.39 23.43 -0.13
CA ARG A 196 10.78 24.35 0.94
C ARG A 196 10.92 23.64 2.29
N LEU A 197 9.92 22.83 2.65
CA LEU A 197 9.95 22.03 3.88
C LEU A 197 11.15 21.08 3.91
N LEU A 198 11.41 20.36 2.81
CA LEU A 198 12.56 19.46 2.73
C LEU A 198 13.88 20.21 2.89
N ARG A 199 14.03 21.40 2.28
CA ARG A 199 15.23 22.23 2.46
C ARG A 199 15.41 22.69 3.91
N THR A 200 14.33 23.16 4.54
CA THR A 200 14.37 23.55 5.95
C THR A 200 14.73 22.38 6.85
N ASN A 201 14.12 21.21 6.64
CA ASN A 201 14.41 20.01 7.42
C ASN A 201 15.87 19.54 7.23
N ILE A 202 16.41 19.61 6.00
CA ILE A 202 17.81 19.29 5.73
C ILE A 202 18.72 20.27 6.48
N GLN A 203 18.42 21.58 6.45
CA GLN A 203 19.21 22.58 7.15
C GLN A 203 19.18 22.37 8.67
N GLU A 204 17.98 22.17 9.24
CA GLU A 204 17.81 21.88 10.67
C GLU A 204 18.58 20.61 11.08
N TRP A 205 18.59 19.59 10.22
CA TRP A 205 19.33 18.35 10.43
C TRP A 205 20.85 18.54 10.33
N GLU A 206 21.34 19.37 9.40
CA GLU A 206 22.75 19.76 9.30
C GLU A 206 23.20 20.56 10.53
N ASP A 207 22.39 21.51 10.97
CA ASP A 207 22.64 22.36 12.14
C ASP A 207 22.65 21.55 13.45
N ALA A 208 21.84 20.48 13.53
CA ALA A 208 21.81 19.54 14.65
C ALA A 208 22.99 18.55 14.69
N GLY A 209 23.97 18.69 13.78
CA GLY A 209 25.21 17.90 13.78
C GLY A 209 25.26 16.75 12.77
N GLY A 210 24.24 16.60 11.93
CA GLY A 210 24.23 15.76 10.72
C GLY A 210 24.87 14.37 10.84
N PHE A 211 25.48 13.90 9.73
CA PHE A 211 26.34 12.72 9.74
C PHE A 211 27.68 13.08 10.39
N LYS A 212 28.08 12.32 11.42
CA LYS A 212 29.46 12.34 11.93
C LYS A 212 30.43 12.17 10.76
N SER A 213 31.53 12.93 10.77
CA SER A 213 32.51 12.89 9.68
C SER A 213 32.92 11.45 9.35
N GLY A 214 32.68 11.00 8.11
CA GLY A 214 33.04 9.67 7.62
C GLY A 214 31.87 8.77 7.20
N THR A 215 30.62 9.10 7.52
CA THR A 215 29.46 8.33 7.03
C THR A 215 29.05 8.76 5.61
N PRO A 216 28.88 7.83 4.65
CA PRO A 216 28.52 8.16 3.28
C PRO A 216 27.12 8.76 3.23
N ARG A 217 26.98 9.90 2.53
CA ARG A 217 25.68 10.51 2.26
C ARG A 217 24.81 9.52 1.48
N PRO A 218 23.54 9.31 1.86
CA PRO A 218 22.60 8.60 1.01
C PRO A 218 22.51 9.36 -0.31
N ARG A 219 22.90 8.70 -1.40
CA ARG A 219 22.65 9.23 -2.73
C ARG A 219 21.16 9.04 -2.99
N ALA A 220 20.48 10.12 -3.35
CA ALA A 220 19.18 10.01 -3.99
C ALA A 220 19.37 9.14 -5.24
N VAL A 221 18.69 7.99 -5.27
CA VAL A 221 18.55 7.14 -6.45
C VAL A 221 17.33 7.62 -7.21
#